data_AF-A0A6J1BDC2-F1
#
_entry.id   AF-A0A6J1BDC2-F1
#
_cell.length_a   1.000
_cell.length_b   1.000
_cell.length_c   1.000
_cell.angle_alpha   90.00
_cell.angle_beta   90.00
_cell.angle_gamma   90.00
#
_symmetry.space_group_name_H-M   'P 1'
#
loop_
_entity.id
_entity.type
_entity.pdbx_description
1 polymer ?
#
loop_
_entity_poly.entity_id
_entity_poly.type
_entity_poly.pdbx_seq_one_letter_code
_entity_poly.pdbx_strand_id
1 'polypeptide(L)'
;MQLHVSPSMRSITISSNNGFIDLMKIKVAARHISYRTLFHTILILAFLLPFVFILTALVTLEGVNKCSSFDCLGRRLGPRLLGRVDDSGQRLVKDFYKILNQVNTEEIPDDLKLPDSFDQLVSEMKNNQYDAKTFAFMLRAMMEKLEREIRESKFAELMNKHFAASSIPKGIHCLSLRLTDEYSSNAHARRQLPSPELLPVLSNNSYHHFVLSTDNILAAAVVVASAVQSSLEPEKIVFHIITDKKTYAGMHSWFALNPISPAIVEVKGVHQFDWLTRENVPVLEAVENHNGIRNYYHGNHVAGANLSDTTPRTFASKLQARSPKYISLLNHLRIYLPELFPNLDKVVFLDDDVVIQRDLSPLWEIDLWGKVNGAVETCKGEDEWVMSKRFRNYFNFSHPLIMKHLDPDECAWAYGMNIFDLRAWRKTNIREKYHSWLKENLKSNLTMWKLGTLPPALIAFKGHVHPIDPSWHMLGLGYQSKTNIDNVKRAAVIHYNGQSKPWLQIGFEHLRPFWTKYVNYSNDFVRNCHILES
;
A
#
# COMPACT_ATOMS: atom_id res chain seq x y z
N MET A 1 26.32 57.30 -70.59
CA MET A 1 27.28 57.10 -69.47
C MET A 1 26.79 55.90 -68.70
N GLN A 2 27.38 54.72 -68.93
CA GLN A 2 26.98 53.49 -68.26
C GLN A 2 27.86 53.32 -67.02
N LEU A 3 27.22 53.17 -65.85
CA LEU A 3 27.86 52.92 -64.56
C LEU A 3 27.85 51.41 -64.32
N HIS A 4 29.02 50.77 -64.44
CA HIS A 4 29.18 49.36 -64.09
C HIS A 4 29.82 49.24 -62.70
N VAL A 5 29.06 48.72 -61.75
CA VAL A 5 29.54 48.43 -60.39
C VAL A 5 29.85 46.93 -60.31
N SER A 6 31.10 46.57 -60.03
CA SER A 6 31.46 45.16 -59.90
C SER A 6 30.87 44.53 -58.62
N PRO A 7 30.51 43.24 -58.62
CA PRO A 7 29.89 42.56 -57.46
C PRO A 7 30.74 42.56 -56.18
N SER A 8 32.03 42.90 -56.27
CA SER A 8 32.94 43.02 -55.11
C SER A 8 33.08 44.46 -54.57
N MET A 9 32.42 45.45 -55.18
CA MET A 9 32.41 46.87 -54.82
C MET A 9 33.79 47.56 -54.68
N ARG A 10 34.85 47.05 -55.30
CA ARG A 10 36.21 47.62 -55.16
C ARG A 10 36.66 48.60 -56.26
N SER A 11 35.89 48.79 -57.33
CA SER A 11 36.13 49.84 -58.32
C SER A 11 34.85 50.17 -59.10
N ILE A 12 34.68 51.43 -59.46
CA ILE A 12 33.60 51.92 -60.32
C ILE A 12 34.26 52.52 -61.56
N THR A 13 33.95 51.97 -62.74
CA THR A 13 34.43 52.49 -64.02
C THR A 13 33.26 53.14 -64.74
N ILE A 14 33.44 54.40 -65.16
CA ILE A 14 32.44 55.15 -65.91
C ILE A 14 33.02 55.46 -67.28
N SER A 15 32.39 54.96 -68.35
CA SER A 15 32.74 55.33 -69.73
C SER A 15 31.63 56.18 -70.37
N SER A 16 32.05 57.25 -71.05
CA SER A 16 31.22 58.03 -71.96
C SER A 16 31.85 58.04 -73.36
N ASN A 17 31.02 57.97 -74.39
CA ASN A 17 31.40 58.00 -75.80
C ASN A 17 32.08 59.33 -76.17
N ASN A 18 33.39 59.38 -75.98
CA ASN A 18 34.43 59.98 -76.83
C ASN A 18 35.71 60.03 -75.99
N GLY A 19 36.73 59.31 -76.48
CA GLY A 19 37.83 58.81 -75.66
C GLY A 19 38.68 59.87 -74.99
N PHE A 20 38.80 59.77 -73.66
CA PHE A 20 40.00 59.94 -72.85
C PHE A 20 39.67 59.37 -71.45
N ILE A 21 40.41 58.35 -71.01
CA ILE A 21 40.21 57.67 -69.72
C ILE A 21 41.04 58.43 -68.69
N ASP A 22 40.39 59.15 -67.77
CA ASP A 22 41.08 59.80 -66.65
C ASP A 22 40.74 59.08 -65.34
N LEU A 23 41.77 58.51 -64.70
CA LEU A 23 41.65 57.71 -63.47
C LEU A 23 41.79 58.62 -62.25
N MET A 24 40.68 59.18 -61.78
CA MET A 24 40.67 59.93 -60.53
C MET A 24 40.73 58.97 -59.32
N LYS A 25 41.94 58.75 -58.78
CA LYS A 25 42.17 58.02 -57.52
C LYS A 25 41.60 58.81 -56.34
N ILE A 26 40.45 58.40 -55.81
CA ILE A 26 39.98 58.86 -54.50
C ILE A 26 40.66 58.02 -53.42
N LYS A 27 41.65 58.60 -52.74
CA LYS A 27 42.20 58.10 -51.48
C LYS A 27 41.14 58.26 -50.39
N VAL A 28 40.44 57.18 -50.04
CA VAL A 28 39.74 57.09 -48.75
C VAL A 28 40.71 56.46 -47.75
N ALA A 29 41.09 57.26 -46.75
CA ALA A 29 41.96 56.84 -45.66
C ALA A 29 41.30 55.70 -44.88
N ALA A 30 41.90 54.51 -44.95
CA ALA A 30 41.56 53.41 -44.07
C ALA A 30 41.97 53.77 -42.64
N ARG A 31 41.00 54.09 -41.77
CA ARG A 31 41.22 54.04 -40.33
C ARG A 31 41.44 52.58 -39.96
N HIS A 32 42.71 52.20 -39.76
CA HIS A 32 43.07 50.93 -39.14
C HIS A 32 42.49 50.89 -37.73
N ILE A 33 41.32 50.27 -37.56
CA ILE A 33 40.86 49.80 -36.26
C ILE A 33 41.81 48.65 -35.91
N SER A 34 42.58 48.81 -34.82
CA SER A 34 43.49 47.76 -34.35
C SER A 34 42.70 46.47 -34.16
N TYR A 35 43.25 45.36 -34.66
CA TYR A 35 42.68 44.01 -34.52
C TYR A 35 42.36 43.69 -33.05
N ARG A 36 43.10 44.29 -32.11
CA ARG A 36 42.87 44.18 -30.66
C ARG A 36 41.55 44.81 -30.21
N THR A 37 41.21 45.98 -30.74
CA THR A 37 39.91 46.64 -30.51
C THR A 37 38.76 45.88 -31.16
N LEU A 38 38.96 45.34 -32.36
CA LEU A 38 37.95 44.54 -33.06
C LEU A 38 37.71 43.19 -32.35
N PHE A 39 38.77 42.58 -31.84
CA PHE A 39 38.69 41.34 -31.06
C PHE A 39 37.94 41.58 -29.75
N HIS A 40 38.24 42.65 -29.02
CA HIS A 40 37.52 42.96 -27.78
C HIS A 40 36.07 43.36 -28.03
N THR A 41 35.74 44.09 -29.10
CA THR A 41 34.34 44.38 -29.42
C THR A 41 33.58 43.11 -29.84
N ILE A 42 34.18 42.23 -30.64
CA ILE A 42 33.56 40.94 -31.00
C ILE A 42 33.40 40.05 -29.77
N LEU A 43 34.39 39.99 -28.87
CA LEU A 43 34.30 39.24 -27.62
C LEU A 43 33.18 39.77 -26.73
N ILE A 44 33.09 41.10 -26.56
CA ILE A 44 32.03 41.75 -25.79
C ILE A 44 30.65 41.47 -26.40
N LEU A 45 30.51 41.57 -27.73
CA LEU A 45 29.27 41.22 -28.43
C LEU A 45 28.93 39.73 -28.30
N ALA A 46 29.91 38.84 -28.36
CA ALA A 46 29.72 37.40 -28.21
C ALA A 46 29.25 37.01 -26.80
N PHE A 47 29.61 37.78 -25.77
CA PHE A 47 29.09 37.58 -24.40
C PHE A 47 27.76 38.30 -24.14
N LEU A 48 27.55 39.49 -24.72
CA LEU A 48 26.33 40.27 -24.50
C LEU A 48 25.14 39.77 -25.31
N LEU A 49 25.34 39.37 -26.56
CA LEU A 49 24.23 38.95 -27.44
C LEU A 49 23.47 37.73 -26.92
N PRO A 50 24.12 36.66 -26.42
CA PRO A 50 23.41 35.54 -25.79
C PRO A 50 22.65 35.97 -24.54
N PHE A 51 23.20 36.89 -23.75
CA PHE A 51 22.56 37.38 -22.53
C PHE A 51 21.33 38.23 -22.85
N VAL A 52 21.41 39.10 -23.86
CA VAL A 52 20.28 39.87 -24.38
C VAL A 52 19.24 38.94 -24.98
N PHE A 53 19.66 37.95 -25.78
CA PHE A 53 18.76 36.96 -26.38
C PHE A 53 18.03 36.14 -25.32
N ILE A 54 18.72 35.63 -24.30
CA ILE A 54 18.12 34.92 -23.17
C ILE A 54 17.17 35.84 -22.41
N LEU A 55 17.55 37.09 -22.14
CA LEU A 55 16.70 38.04 -21.44
C LEU A 55 15.42 38.35 -22.22
N THR A 56 15.50 38.52 -23.54
CA THR A 56 14.34 38.72 -24.41
C THR A 56 13.50 37.44 -24.55
N ALA A 57 14.14 36.27 -24.66
CA ALA A 57 13.47 34.99 -24.77
C ALA A 57 12.71 34.64 -23.48
N LEU A 58 13.29 34.94 -22.31
CA LEU A 58 12.66 34.74 -21.00
C LEU A 58 11.46 35.68 -20.81
N VAL A 59 11.56 36.93 -21.31
CA VAL A 59 10.43 37.89 -21.33
C VAL A 59 9.32 37.46 -22.30
N THR A 60 9.64 36.74 -23.37
CA THR A 60 8.62 36.18 -24.28
C THR A 60 8.02 34.84 -23.80
N LEU A 61 8.75 34.07 -22.98
CA LEU A 61 8.31 32.79 -22.41
C LEU A 61 7.51 32.97 -21.11
N GLU A 62 7.80 34.00 -20.31
CA GLU A 62 6.92 34.47 -19.23
C GLU A 62 5.78 35.30 -19.84
N GLY A 63 4.78 34.62 -20.40
CA GLY A 63 3.65 35.23 -21.09
C GLY A 63 2.99 36.37 -20.31
N VAL A 64 3.22 37.62 -20.74
CA VAL A 64 2.41 38.79 -20.38
C VAL A 64 2.12 39.58 -21.65
N ASN A 65 1.10 39.13 -22.39
CA ASN A 65 0.45 39.95 -23.39
C ASN A 65 -0.35 41.06 -22.69
N LYS A 66 0.29 42.23 -22.50
CA LYS A 66 -0.28 43.61 -22.46
C LYS A 66 0.65 44.54 -21.68
N CYS A 67 1.67 45.07 -22.34
CA CYS A 67 2.28 46.32 -21.91
C CYS A 67 2.70 47.12 -23.15
N SER A 68 1.82 48.04 -23.55
CA SER A 68 2.06 49.00 -24.61
C SER A 68 2.22 50.39 -23.99
N SER A 69 3.42 50.69 -23.48
CA SER A 69 3.93 52.05 -23.32
C SER A 69 5.40 52.01 -22.91
N PHE A 70 6.11 53.12 -23.14
CA PHE A 70 7.50 53.39 -22.75
C PHE A 70 7.78 53.29 -21.23
N ASP A 71 6.82 52.85 -20.42
CA ASP A 71 6.87 52.82 -18.95
C ASP A 71 7.50 51.53 -18.37
N CYS A 72 7.68 50.50 -19.19
CA CYS A 72 8.32 49.24 -18.75
C CYS A 72 9.85 49.31 -18.68
N LEU A 73 10.48 50.28 -19.35
CA LEU A 73 11.94 50.49 -19.24
C LEU A 73 12.36 51.07 -17.89
N GLY A 74 11.44 51.71 -17.15
CA GLY A 74 11.70 52.26 -15.83
C GLY A 74 11.74 51.24 -14.68
N ARG A 75 11.31 49.99 -14.91
CA ARG A 75 11.19 48.97 -13.84
C ARG A 75 12.36 47.98 -13.70
N ARG A 76 13.35 48.00 -14.60
CA ARG A 76 14.56 47.13 -14.47
C ARG A 76 15.88 47.89 -14.28
N LEU A 77 15.91 49.20 -14.50
CA LEU A 77 16.91 50.11 -13.92
C LEU A 77 16.32 50.71 -12.64
N GLY A 78 16.26 49.89 -11.58
CA GLY A 78 15.70 50.32 -10.31
C GLY A 78 16.48 51.49 -9.66
N PRO A 79 15.88 52.15 -8.65
CA PRO A 79 16.50 53.22 -7.86
C PRO A 79 17.58 52.66 -6.91
N ARG A 80 18.64 52.07 -7.48
CA ARG A 80 19.84 51.66 -6.74
C ARG A 80 20.98 52.68 -6.82
N LEU A 81 20.88 53.69 -7.68
CA LEU A 81 21.85 54.80 -7.73
C LEU A 81 21.43 56.03 -6.89
N LEU A 82 20.15 56.11 -6.49
CA LEU A 82 19.62 57.13 -5.58
C LEU A 82 18.83 56.40 -4.50
N GLY A 83 19.44 56.28 -3.32
CA GLY A 83 18.96 55.45 -2.22
C GLY A 83 17.49 55.69 -1.86
N ARG A 84 16.64 54.76 -2.28
CA ARG A 84 15.37 54.46 -1.61
C ARG A 84 15.02 53.01 -1.93
N VAL A 85 15.52 52.10 -1.09
CA VAL A 85 14.95 50.75 -1.00
C VAL A 85 13.52 50.96 -0.48
N ASP A 86 12.52 50.57 -1.26
CA ASP A 86 11.14 50.63 -0.83
C ASP A 86 10.92 49.53 0.23
N ASP A 87 11.28 49.88 1.46
CA ASP A 87 11.23 49.06 2.68
C ASP A 87 9.78 48.74 3.08
N SER A 88 8.79 49.30 2.37
CA SER A 88 7.35 49.18 2.63
C SER A 88 6.84 47.75 2.51
N GLY A 89 7.24 47.00 1.48
CA GLY A 89 6.83 45.61 1.28
C GLY A 89 7.39 44.65 2.33
N GLN A 90 8.67 44.83 2.71
CA GLN A 90 9.29 44.04 3.78
C GLN A 90 8.70 44.39 5.16
N ARG A 91 8.38 45.66 5.41
CA ARG A 91 7.65 46.09 6.61
C ARG A 91 6.25 45.49 6.66
N LEU A 92 5.50 45.53 5.56
CA LEU A 92 4.14 44.97 5.49
C LEU A 92 4.12 43.47 5.81
N VAL A 93 5.06 42.70 5.25
CA VAL A 93 5.18 41.25 5.55
C VAL A 93 5.54 41.03 7.02
N LYS A 94 6.49 41.80 7.56
CA LYS A 94 6.89 41.68 8.97
C LYS A 94 5.76 42.05 9.93
N ASP A 95 5.00 43.10 9.61
CA ASP A 95 3.83 43.53 10.38
C ASP A 95 2.72 42.49 10.30
N PHE A 96 2.50 41.87 9.14
CA PHE A 96 1.55 40.79 8.98
C PHE A 96 1.92 39.54 9.80
N TYR A 97 3.20 39.14 9.80
CA TYR A 97 3.69 38.06 10.68
C TYR A 97 3.49 38.38 12.17
N LYS A 98 3.70 39.63 12.57
CA LYS A 98 3.47 40.07 13.95
C LYS A 98 2.00 39.95 14.32
N ILE A 99 1.09 40.34 13.43
CA ILE A 99 -0.36 40.23 13.62
C ILE A 99 -0.78 38.75 13.68
N LEU A 100 -0.29 37.89 12.78
CA LEU A 100 -0.58 36.46 12.83
C LEU A 100 -0.14 35.82 14.14
N ASN A 101 1.06 36.16 14.63
CA ASN A 101 1.55 35.65 15.92
C ASN A 101 0.72 36.16 17.10
N GLN A 102 0.29 37.42 17.06
CA GLN A 102 -0.58 37.99 18.09
C GLN A 102 -1.95 37.29 18.08
N VAL A 103 -2.57 37.19 16.91
CA VAL A 103 -3.85 36.52 16.73
C VAL A 103 -3.78 35.09 17.21
N ASN A 104 -2.69 34.35 16.94
CA ASN A 104 -2.51 32.97 17.36
C ASN A 104 -2.65 32.76 18.88
N THR A 105 -2.42 33.80 19.69
CA THR A 105 -2.56 33.76 21.16
C THR A 105 -3.88 34.31 21.69
N GLU A 106 -4.65 35.03 20.88
CA GLU A 106 -5.95 35.61 21.25
C GLU A 106 -7.07 34.60 20.96
N GLU A 107 -8.21 34.66 21.66
CA GLU A 107 -9.39 33.84 21.33
C GLU A 107 -10.05 34.35 20.04
N ILE A 108 -10.65 33.45 19.25
CA ILE A 108 -11.39 33.83 18.04
C ILE A 108 -12.73 34.45 18.48
N PRO A 109 -13.11 35.64 17.97
CA PRO A 109 -14.41 36.23 18.28
C PRO A 109 -15.58 35.33 17.83
N ASP A 110 -16.56 35.12 18.71
CA ASP A 110 -17.72 34.25 18.48
C ASP A 110 -18.67 34.73 17.37
N ASP A 111 -18.66 36.03 17.07
CA ASP A 111 -19.52 36.70 16.08
C ASP A 111 -18.91 36.76 14.66
N LEU A 112 -17.72 36.18 14.48
CA LEU A 112 -16.98 36.23 13.23
C LEU A 112 -17.64 35.34 12.16
N LYS A 113 -18.20 35.97 11.11
CA LYS A 113 -18.73 35.25 9.95
C LYS A 113 -17.59 34.70 9.11
N LEU A 114 -17.50 33.37 9.02
CA LEU A 114 -16.46 32.69 8.25
C LEU A 114 -16.92 32.47 6.80
N PRO A 115 -16.10 32.85 5.80
CA PRO A 115 -16.30 32.47 4.42
C PRO A 115 -16.25 30.95 4.23
N ASP A 116 -16.97 30.44 3.22
CA ASP A 116 -16.98 29.01 2.91
C ASP A 116 -15.76 28.57 2.07
N SER A 117 -15.08 29.51 1.41
CA SER A 117 -13.90 29.24 0.60
C SER A 117 -12.86 30.36 0.68
N PHE A 118 -11.61 30.04 0.32
CA PHE A 118 -10.56 31.04 0.21
C PHE A 118 -10.88 32.12 -0.83
N ASP A 119 -11.52 31.76 -1.95
CA ASP A 119 -11.93 32.72 -2.97
C ASP A 119 -12.98 33.70 -2.44
N GLN A 120 -13.91 33.21 -1.63
CA GLN A 120 -14.89 34.06 -0.95
C GLN A 120 -14.22 34.98 0.06
N LEU A 121 -13.26 34.48 0.85
CA LEU A 121 -12.46 35.32 1.75
C LEU A 121 -11.77 36.46 0.97
N VAL A 122 -11.12 36.16 -0.15
CA VAL A 122 -10.46 37.17 -0.99
C VAL A 122 -11.46 38.19 -1.56
N SER A 123 -12.63 37.72 -2.00
CA SER A 123 -13.71 38.58 -2.51
C SER A 123 -14.27 39.52 -1.43
N GLU A 124 -14.54 38.99 -0.23
CA GLU A 124 -15.02 39.78 0.91
C GLU A 124 -13.98 40.79 1.39
N MET A 125 -12.69 40.41 1.41
CA MET A 125 -11.59 41.33 1.72
C MET A 125 -11.52 42.50 0.74
N LYS A 126 -11.77 42.23 -0.55
CA LYS A 126 -11.77 43.27 -1.59
C LYS A 126 -12.95 44.24 -1.44
N ASN A 127 -14.11 43.75 -0.97
CA ASN A 127 -15.35 44.52 -0.94
C ASN A 127 -15.59 45.22 0.41
N ASN A 128 -15.16 44.65 1.53
CA ASN A 128 -15.55 45.10 2.88
C ASN A 128 -14.44 45.83 3.68
N GLN A 129 -13.25 46.05 3.11
CA GLN A 129 -12.13 46.76 3.76
C GLN A 129 -11.85 46.32 5.22
N TYR A 130 -11.78 45.01 5.48
CA TYR A 130 -11.38 44.50 6.80
C TYR A 130 -9.94 44.89 7.15
N ASP A 131 -9.68 45.13 8.44
CA ASP A 131 -8.33 45.36 8.93
C ASP A 131 -7.51 44.05 8.95
N ALA A 132 -6.18 44.18 8.97
CA ALA A 132 -5.27 43.03 8.92
C ALA A 132 -5.46 42.06 10.10
N LYS A 133 -5.94 42.56 11.25
CA LYS A 133 -6.24 41.75 12.43
C LYS A 133 -7.50 40.89 12.24
N THR A 134 -8.59 41.47 11.73
CA THR A 134 -9.81 40.70 11.38
C THR A 134 -9.52 39.66 10.31
N PHE A 135 -8.75 40.01 9.28
CA PHE A 135 -8.33 39.04 8.26
C PHE A 135 -7.52 37.88 8.86
N ALA A 136 -6.56 38.16 9.74
CA ALA A 136 -5.79 37.13 10.42
C ALA A 136 -6.66 36.22 11.29
N PHE A 137 -7.67 36.76 11.98
CA PHE A 137 -8.65 35.96 12.72
C PHE A 137 -9.51 35.09 11.79
N MET A 138 -10.04 35.64 10.70
CA MET A 138 -10.83 34.90 9.72
C MET A 138 -10.01 33.77 9.10
N LEU A 139 -8.77 34.05 8.71
CA LEU A 139 -7.86 33.06 8.15
C LEU A 139 -7.57 31.94 9.15
N ARG A 140 -7.23 32.28 10.42
CA ARG A 140 -6.99 31.27 11.46
C ARG A 140 -8.23 30.41 11.70
N ALA A 141 -9.40 31.02 11.85
CA ALA A 141 -10.65 30.33 12.08
C ALA A 141 -11.04 29.43 10.89
N MET A 142 -10.80 29.88 9.65
CA MET A 142 -10.96 29.04 8.45
C MET A 142 -9.96 27.87 8.44
N MET A 143 -8.70 28.09 8.81
CA MET A 143 -7.70 27.03 8.92
C MET A 143 -8.10 25.99 9.97
N GLU A 144 -8.54 26.41 11.16
CA GLU A 144 -9.03 25.51 12.22
C GLU A 144 -10.28 24.74 11.78
N LYS A 145 -11.21 25.39 11.09
CA LYS A 145 -12.39 24.74 10.49
C LYS A 145 -11.97 23.68 9.47
N LEU A 146 -11.09 24.02 8.52
CA LEU A 146 -10.60 23.10 7.49
C LEU A 146 -9.81 21.94 8.10
N GLU A 147 -8.99 22.19 9.12
CA GLU A 147 -8.24 21.14 9.82
C GLU A 147 -9.20 20.16 10.52
N ARG A 148 -10.25 20.67 11.17
CA ARG A 148 -11.31 19.85 11.77
C ARG A 148 -12.04 19.01 10.72
N GLU A 149 -12.46 19.61 9.60
CA GLU A 149 -13.14 18.90 8.51
C GLU A 149 -12.26 17.82 7.87
N ILE A 150 -10.97 18.11 7.65
CA ILE A 150 -9.99 17.13 7.16
C ILE A 150 -9.85 15.98 8.17
N ARG A 151 -9.79 16.29 9.47
CA ARG A 151 -9.67 15.29 10.53
C ARG A 151 -10.90 14.38 10.60
N GLU A 152 -12.09 14.95 10.57
CA GLU A 152 -13.36 14.21 10.54
C GLU A 152 -13.46 13.32 9.29
N SER A 153 -13.14 13.87 8.12
CA SER A 153 -13.10 13.12 6.85
C SER A 153 -12.13 11.94 6.91
N LYS A 154 -10.93 12.12 7.49
CA LYS A 154 -9.96 11.02 7.70
C LYS A 154 -10.51 9.92 8.61
N PHE A 155 -11.19 10.28 9.68
CA PHE A 155 -11.81 9.27 10.56
C PHE A 155 -12.93 8.50 9.85
N ALA A 156 -13.77 9.20 9.09
CA ALA A 156 -14.81 8.58 8.27
C ALA A 156 -14.23 7.65 7.20
N GLU A 157 -13.17 8.08 6.51
CA GLU A 157 -12.43 7.26 5.53
C GLU A 157 -11.91 5.96 6.17
N LEU A 158 -11.22 6.07 7.31
CA LEU A 158 -10.66 4.90 8.01
C LEU A 158 -11.75 3.92 8.47
N MET A 159 -12.89 4.44 8.94
CA MET A 159 -14.03 3.64 9.34
C MET A 159 -14.67 2.92 8.14
N ASN A 160 -14.94 3.66 7.06
CA ASN A 160 -15.50 3.11 5.83
C ASN A 160 -14.57 2.05 5.22
N LYS A 161 -13.25 2.29 5.24
CA LYS A 161 -12.25 1.31 4.82
C LYS A 161 -12.29 0.04 5.68
N HIS A 162 -12.44 0.17 7.00
CA HIS A 162 -12.57 -0.98 7.90
C HIS A 162 -13.81 -1.83 7.60
N PHE A 163 -14.96 -1.19 7.39
CA PHE A 163 -16.18 -1.90 7.01
C PHE A 163 -16.08 -2.53 5.62
N ALA A 164 -15.56 -1.81 4.62
CA ALA A 164 -15.34 -2.34 3.28
C ALA A 164 -14.35 -3.53 3.28
N ALA A 165 -13.34 -3.52 4.15
CA ALA A 165 -12.40 -4.63 4.30
C ALA A 165 -13.00 -5.87 4.98
N SER A 166 -14.05 -5.69 5.77
CA SER A 166 -14.71 -6.76 6.54
C SER A 166 -16.01 -7.24 5.90
N SER A 167 -16.48 -6.57 4.85
CA SER A 167 -17.71 -6.92 4.14
C SER A 167 -17.48 -8.05 3.15
N ILE A 168 -18.55 -8.79 2.86
CA ILE A 168 -18.56 -9.83 1.83
C ILE A 168 -19.17 -9.20 0.55
N PRO A 169 -18.43 -9.12 -0.57
CA PRO A 169 -18.97 -8.63 -1.83
C PRO A 169 -20.19 -9.42 -2.28
N LYS A 170 -21.17 -8.74 -2.90
CA LYS A 170 -22.41 -9.36 -3.39
C LYS A 170 -22.15 -10.59 -4.27
N GLY A 171 -21.18 -10.50 -5.19
CA GLY A 171 -20.85 -11.62 -6.07
C GLY A 171 -20.28 -12.82 -5.32
N ILE A 172 -19.39 -12.62 -4.34
CA ILE A 172 -18.85 -13.71 -3.51
C ILE A 172 -19.95 -14.33 -2.65
N HIS A 173 -20.87 -13.52 -2.13
CA HIS A 173 -22.03 -14.01 -1.39
C HIS A 173 -22.96 -14.85 -2.28
N CYS A 174 -23.27 -14.38 -3.49
CA CYS A 174 -24.01 -15.13 -4.50
C CYS A 174 -23.34 -16.48 -4.80
N LEU A 175 -22.02 -16.47 -5.04
CA LEU A 175 -21.24 -17.69 -5.32
C LEU A 175 -21.39 -18.71 -4.20
N SER A 176 -21.22 -18.28 -2.95
CA SER A 176 -21.36 -19.14 -1.78
C SER A 176 -22.75 -19.75 -1.65
N LEU A 177 -23.81 -18.95 -1.85
CA LEU A 177 -25.19 -19.42 -1.76
C LEU A 177 -25.52 -20.42 -2.86
N ARG A 178 -25.16 -20.12 -4.12
CA ARG A 178 -25.42 -21.02 -5.26
C ARG A 178 -24.70 -22.36 -5.13
N LEU A 179 -23.44 -22.35 -4.73
CA LEU A 179 -22.69 -23.59 -4.51
C LEU A 179 -23.24 -24.42 -3.33
N THR A 180 -23.77 -23.74 -2.31
CA THR A 180 -24.45 -24.42 -1.21
C THR A 180 -25.76 -25.06 -1.67
N ASP A 181 -26.51 -24.39 -2.54
CA ASP A 181 -27.70 -24.95 -3.18
C ASP A 181 -27.36 -26.20 -4.03
N GLU A 182 -26.31 -26.13 -4.84
CA GLU A 182 -25.78 -27.29 -5.59
C GLU A 182 -25.43 -28.46 -4.68
N TYR A 183 -24.83 -28.21 -3.51
CA TYR A 183 -24.52 -29.28 -2.57
C TYR A 183 -25.77 -30.07 -2.14
N SER A 184 -26.91 -29.41 -2.07
CA SER A 184 -28.17 -30.01 -1.63
C SER A 184 -28.85 -30.86 -2.70
N SER A 185 -28.75 -30.44 -3.97
CA SER A 185 -29.54 -30.99 -5.09
C SER A 185 -28.72 -31.77 -6.12
N ASN A 186 -27.42 -31.51 -6.23
CA ASN A 186 -26.53 -32.08 -7.25
C ASN A 186 -25.64 -33.19 -6.65
N ALA A 187 -25.76 -34.41 -7.16
CA ALA A 187 -24.93 -35.54 -6.72
C ALA A 187 -23.44 -35.34 -7.04
N HIS A 188 -23.11 -34.67 -8.15
CA HIS A 188 -21.73 -34.39 -8.52
C HIS A 188 -21.08 -33.39 -7.57
N ALA A 189 -21.84 -32.43 -7.03
CA ALA A 189 -21.35 -31.46 -6.03
C ALA A 189 -20.98 -32.12 -4.68
N ARG A 190 -21.51 -33.32 -4.42
CA ARG A 190 -21.23 -34.14 -3.23
C ARG A 190 -20.23 -35.28 -3.50
N ARG A 191 -19.61 -35.31 -4.67
CA ARG A 191 -18.60 -36.32 -4.99
C ARG A 191 -17.46 -36.25 -3.99
N GLN A 192 -17.06 -37.40 -3.43
CA GLN A 192 -15.94 -37.50 -2.48
C GLN A 192 -14.68 -36.83 -3.04
N LEU A 193 -14.05 -35.98 -2.22
CA LEU A 193 -12.81 -35.28 -2.52
C LEU A 193 -11.69 -35.72 -1.56
N PRO A 194 -10.62 -36.38 -2.04
CA PRO A 194 -10.42 -36.88 -3.40
C PRO A 194 -11.18 -38.20 -3.64
N SER A 195 -11.07 -38.79 -4.82
CA SER A 195 -11.68 -40.12 -5.08
C SER A 195 -11.10 -41.20 -4.14
N PRO A 196 -11.85 -42.28 -3.85
CA PRO A 196 -11.43 -43.31 -2.90
C PRO A 196 -10.03 -43.89 -3.14
N GLU A 197 -9.62 -44.00 -4.41
CA GLU A 197 -8.32 -44.53 -4.83
C GLU A 197 -7.15 -43.63 -4.40
N LEU A 198 -7.42 -42.34 -4.22
CA LEU A 198 -6.43 -41.32 -3.86
C LEU A 198 -6.39 -41.02 -2.36
N LEU A 199 -7.27 -41.62 -1.55
CA LEU A 199 -7.27 -41.41 -0.09
C LEU A 199 -5.93 -41.74 0.60
N PRO A 200 -5.18 -42.80 0.22
CA PRO A 200 -3.88 -43.06 0.84
C PRO A 200 -2.86 -41.93 0.61
N VAL A 201 -3.00 -41.18 -0.49
CA VAL A 201 -2.09 -40.08 -0.86
C VAL A 201 -2.18 -38.91 0.12
N LEU A 202 -3.33 -38.73 0.80
CA LEU A 202 -3.52 -37.67 1.79
C LEU A 202 -2.58 -37.75 2.99
N SER A 203 -1.90 -38.88 3.19
CA SER A 203 -0.91 -39.10 4.25
C SER A 203 0.48 -39.50 3.73
N ASN A 204 0.70 -39.41 2.42
CA ASN A 204 1.93 -39.88 1.79
C ASN A 204 2.97 -38.76 1.66
N ASN A 205 4.00 -38.82 2.50
CA ASN A 205 5.09 -37.84 2.56
C ASN A 205 5.96 -37.68 1.28
N SER A 206 5.73 -38.48 0.23
CA SER A 206 6.33 -38.25 -1.10
C SER A 206 5.64 -37.15 -1.92
N TYR A 207 4.49 -36.64 -1.45
CA TYR A 207 3.73 -35.55 -2.07
C TYR A 207 3.98 -34.21 -1.38
N HIS A 208 3.72 -33.12 -2.10
CA HIS A 208 3.78 -31.76 -1.61
C HIS A 208 2.43 -31.34 -1.01
N HIS A 209 2.33 -31.45 0.32
CA HIS A 209 1.13 -31.14 1.09
C HIS A 209 1.02 -29.65 1.43
N PHE A 210 0.06 -28.98 0.80
CA PHE A 210 -0.32 -27.60 1.10
C PHE A 210 -1.55 -27.58 1.99
N VAL A 211 -1.56 -26.70 2.99
CA VAL A 211 -2.70 -26.50 3.89
C VAL A 211 -3.21 -25.08 3.72
N LEU A 212 -4.52 -24.96 3.51
CA LEU A 212 -5.21 -23.68 3.39
C LEU A 212 -6.43 -23.70 4.31
N SER A 213 -6.59 -22.68 5.15
CA SER A 213 -7.80 -22.53 5.97
C SER A 213 -8.52 -21.22 5.70
N THR A 214 -9.77 -21.30 5.22
CA THR A 214 -10.54 -20.12 4.79
C THR A 214 -12.03 -20.42 4.68
N ASP A 215 -12.83 -19.38 4.84
CA ASP A 215 -14.27 -19.32 4.56
C ASP A 215 -14.59 -18.63 3.22
N ASN A 216 -13.56 -18.29 2.42
CA ASN A 216 -13.70 -17.63 1.14
C ASN A 216 -13.40 -18.60 -0.02
N ILE A 217 -14.46 -19.11 -0.64
CA ILE A 217 -14.40 -20.09 -1.74
C ILE A 217 -13.60 -19.56 -2.93
N LEU A 218 -13.82 -18.30 -3.32
CA LEU A 218 -13.15 -17.71 -4.48
C LEU A 218 -11.65 -17.51 -4.22
N ALA A 219 -11.29 -17.06 -3.02
CA ALA A 219 -9.90 -16.94 -2.61
C ALA A 219 -9.19 -18.31 -2.59
N ALA A 220 -9.84 -19.34 -2.03
CA ALA A 220 -9.32 -20.70 -2.07
C ALA A 220 -9.09 -21.21 -3.49
N ALA A 221 -10.04 -20.95 -4.39
CA ALA A 221 -9.92 -21.30 -5.80
C ALA A 221 -8.67 -20.65 -6.45
N VAL A 222 -8.41 -19.37 -6.17
CA VAL A 222 -7.24 -18.66 -6.69
C VAL A 222 -5.93 -19.19 -6.12
N VAL A 223 -5.85 -19.47 -4.81
CA VAL A 223 -4.65 -20.07 -4.21
C VAL A 223 -4.32 -21.40 -4.87
N VAL A 224 -5.30 -22.32 -4.95
CA VAL A 224 -5.09 -23.63 -5.56
C VAL A 224 -4.74 -23.51 -7.05
N ALA A 225 -5.49 -22.71 -7.81
CA ALA A 225 -5.21 -22.51 -9.23
C ALA A 225 -3.82 -21.92 -9.47
N SER A 226 -3.41 -20.93 -8.68
CA SER A 226 -2.09 -20.30 -8.82
C SER A 226 -0.94 -21.23 -8.47
N ALA A 227 -1.11 -22.08 -7.45
CA ALA A 227 -0.12 -23.09 -7.08
C ALA A 227 0.03 -24.16 -8.16
N VAL A 228 -1.10 -24.69 -8.67
CA VAL A 228 -1.07 -25.74 -9.71
C VAL A 228 -0.51 -25.21 -11.02
N GLN A 229 -0.93 -24.03 -11.48
CA GLN A 229 -0.44 -23.44 -12.74
C GLN A 229 1.03 -23.04 -12.69
N SER A 230 1.57 -22.77 -11.50
CA SER A 230 2.98 -22.37 -11.33
C SER A 230 3.92 -23.54 -11.04
N SER A 231 3.37 -24.75 -10.81
CA SER A 231 4.13 -25.94 -10.44
C SER A 231 4.77 -26.61 -11.65
N LEU A 232 5.96 -27.18 -11.44
CA LEU A 232 6.62 -28.04 -12.42
C LEU A 232 6.12 -29.49 -12.36
N GLU A 233 5.64 -29.94 -11.20
CA GLU A 233 5.11 -31.29 -10.95
C GLU A 233 3.72 -31.18 -10.28
N PRO A 234 2.69 -30.69 -11.00
CA PRO A 234 1.36 -30.46 -10.43
C PRO A 234 0.69 -31.75 -9.91
N GLU A 235 1.08 -32.92 -10.40
CA GLU A 235 0.59 -34.24 -9.97
C GLU A 235 1.07 -34.64 -8.57
N LYS A 236 2.12 -34.00 -8.05
CA LYS A 236 2.60 -34.19 -6.68
C LYS A 236 1.91 -33.28 -5.66
N ILE A 237 1.02 -32.39 -6.09
CA ILE A 237 0.36 -31.43 -5.21
C ILE A 237 -0.84 -32.07 -4.51
N VAL A 238 -0.88 -31.96 -3.18
CA VAL A 238 -2.05 -32.27 -2.36
C VAL A 238 -2.45 -31.03 -1.58
N PHE A 239 -3.68 -30.54 -1.78
CA PHE A 239 -4.25 -29.44 -1.02
C PHE A 239 -5.22 -29.95 0.04
N HIS A 240 -4.97 -29.61 1.30
CA HIS A 240 -5.90 -29.79 2.41
C HIS A 240 -6.58 -28.47 2.72
N ILE A 241 -7.84 -28.33 2.29
CA ILE A 241 -8.64 -27.12 2.47
C ILE A 241 -9.54 -27.30 3.69
N ILE A 242 -9.35 -26.46 4.71
CA ILE A 242 -10.10 -26.49 5.95
C ILE A 242 -11.00 -25.27 6.05
N THR A 243 -12.31 -25.49 6.08
CA THR A 243 -13.32 -24.42 6.13
C THR A 243 -14.25 -24.58 7.33
N ASP A 244 -14.99 -23.52 7.67
CA ASP A 244 -15.97 -23.61 8.74
C ASP A 244 -17.20 -24.46 8.35
N LYS A 245 -18.06 -24.75 9.32
CA LYS A 245 -19.28 -25.55 9.09
C LYS A 245 -20.26 -24.89 8.11
N LYS A 246 -20.31 -23.56 8.06
CA LYS A 246 -21.28 -22.81 7.27
C LYS A 246 -20.90 -22.80 5.79
N THR A 247 -19.61 -22.67 5.50
CA THR A 247 -19.05 -22.59 4.15
C THR A 247 -18.72 -23.97 3.57
N TYR A 248 -18.64 -25.02 4.39
CA TYR A 248 -18.28 -26.38 3.96
C TYR A 248 -19.02 -26.87 2.70
N ALA A 249 -20.35 -26.76 2.67
CA ALA A 249 -21.15 -27.21 1.54
C ALA A 249 -20.75 -26.51 0.23
N GLY A 250 -20.68 -25.17 0.24
CA GLY A 250 -20.28 -24.40 -0.93
C GLY A 250 -18.82 -24.64 -1.35
N MET A 251 -17.90 -24.73 -0.38
CA MET A 251 -16.48 -25.03 -0.65
C MET A 251 -16.30 -26.40 -1.28
N HIS A 252 -16.96 -27.43 -0.72
CA HIS A 252 -16.91 -28.78 -1.25
C HIS A 252 -17.50 -28.84 -2.67
N SER A 253 -18.68 -28.24 -2.88
CA SER A 253 -19.29 -28.15 -4.21
C SER A 253 -18.37 -27.52 -5.25
N TRP A 254 -17.65 -26.44 -4.89
CA TRP A 254 -16.72 -25.79 -5.81
C TRP A 254 -15.67 -26.76 -6.35
N PHE A 255 -14.94 -27.42 -5.46
CA PHE A 255 -13.85 -28.33 -5.87
C PHE A 255 -14.36 -29.65 -6.45
N ALA A 256 -15.58 -30.07 -6.13
CA ALA A 256 -16.21 -31.24 -6.73
C ALA A 256 -16.67 -30.99 -8.17
N LEU A 257 -17.21 -29.79 -8.44
CA LEU A 257 -17.68 -29.38 -9.78
C LEU A 257 -16.56 -28.81 -10.65
N ASN A 258 -15.47 -28.33 -10.04
CA ASN A 258 -14.32 -27.71 -10.73
C ASN A 258 -13.01 -28.40 -10.33
N PRO A 259 -12.80 -29.68 -10.69
CA PRO A 259 -11.58 -30.39 -10.35
C PRO A 259 -10.36 -29.75 -11.03
N ILE A 260 -9.27 -29.59 -10.28
CA ILE A 260 -8.01 -28.99 -10.75
C ILE A 260 -6.97 -30.09 -10.99
N SER A 261 -7.25 -30.96 -11.97
CA SER A 261 -6.36 -32.06 -12.36
C SER A 261 -5.04 -31.51 -12.92
N PRO A 262 -3.86 -32.11 -12.62
CA PRO A 262 -3.66 -33.39 -11.91
C PRO A 262 -3.51 -33.28 -10.39
N ALA A 263 -3.72 -32.11 -9.78
CA ALA A 263 -3.58 -31.95 -8.34
C ALA A 263 -4.72 -32.60 -7.56
N ILE A 264 -4.43 -32.99 -6.32
CA ILE A 264 -5.36 -33.66 -5.40
C ILE A 264 -5.86 -32.63 -4.40
N VAL A 265 -7.17 -32.58 -4.18
CA VAL A 265 -7.80 -31.64 -3.23
C VAL A 265 -8.67 -32.42 -2.25
N GLU A 266 -8.47 -32.18 -0.96
CA GLU A 266 -9.34 -32.56 0.13
C GLU A 266 -10.01 -31.30 0.68
N VAL A 267 -11.33 -31.36 0.92
CA VAL A 267 -12.08 -30.30 1.60
C VAL A 267 -12.64 -30.88 2.90
N LYS A 268 -12.25 -30.30 4.03
CA LYS A 268 -12.77 -30.66 5.35
C LYS A 268 -13.40 -29.48 6.07
N GLY A 269 -14.53 -29.74 6.71
CA GLY A 269 -15.17 -28.79 7.61
C GLY A 269 -14.62 -28.94 9.02
N VAL A 270 -14.50 -27.83 9.78
CA VAL A 270 -14.09 -27.89 11.20
C VAL A 270 -14.93 -28.85 12.05
N HIS A 271 -16.19 -29.06 11.68
CA HIS A 271 -17.13 -29.95 12.36
C HIS A 271 -16.86 -31.44 12.11
N GLN A 272 -15.93 -31.78 11.22
CA GLN A 272 -15.53 -33.16 10.90
C GLN A 272 -14.30 -33.61 11.71
N PHE A 273 -13.77 -32.73 12.57
CA PHE A 273 -12.68 -33.07 13.49
C PHE A 273 -13.22 -33.20 14.91
N ASP A 274 -13.43 -34.44 15.36
CA ASP A 274 -14.07 -34.72 16.65
C ASP A 274 -13.32 -34.14 17.86
N TRP A 275 -12.00 -33.96 17.73
CA TRP A 275 -11.16 -33.43 18.81
C TRP A 275 -11.19 -31.90 18.92
N LEU A 276 -11.69 -31.16 17.92
CA LEU A 276 -11.81 -29.70 17.92
C LEU A 276 -13.00 -29.23 18.78
N THR A 277 -12.93 -29.55 20.08
CA THR A 277 -13.92 -29.14 21.09
C THR A 277 -13.47 -27.88 21.82
N ARG A 278 -14.42 -27.21 22.50
CA ARG A 278 -14.15 -26.01 23.31
C ARG A 278 -13.07 -26.22 24.36
N GLU A 279 -13.07 -27.39 24.97
CA GLU A 279 -12.13 -27.78 26.03
C GLU A 279 -10.68 -27.85 25.54
N ASN A 280 -10.50 -28.22 24.26
CA ASN A 280 -9.19 -28.36 23.64
C ASN A 280 -8.69 -27.07 22.97
N VAL A 281 -9.57 -26.08 22.77
CA VAL A 281 -9.28 -24.84 22.05
C VAL A 281 -9.60 -23.61 22.90
N PRO A 282 -8.64 -23.07 23.68
CA PRO A 282 -8.86 -21.94 24.59
C PRO A 282 -9.39 -20.67 23.91
N VAL A 283 -9.12 -20.50 22.61
CA VAL A 283 -9.65 -19.36 21.83
C VAL A 283 -11.16 -19.46 21.69
N LEU A 284 -11.71 -20.66 21.46
CA LEU A 284 -13.16 -20.86 21.33
C LEU A 284 -13.86 -20.49 22.63
N GLU A 285 -13.32 -20.93 23.76
CA GLU A 285 -13.79 -20.53 25.09
C GLU A 285 -13.75 -19.01 25.27
N ALA A 286 -12.64 -18.36 24.90
CA ALA A 286 -12.48 -16.92 25.04
C ALA A 286 -13.49 -16.11 24.21
N VAL A 287 -13.71 -16.49 22.94
CA VAL A 287 -14.59 -15.77 22.02
C VAL A 287 -16.06 -15.95 22.41
N GLU A 288 -16.46 -17.13 22.88
CA GLU A 288 -17.86 -17.42 23.24
C GLU A 288 -18.23 -16.93 24.65
N ASN A 289 -17.34 -17.02 25.63
CA ASN A 289 -17.69 -16.75 27.04
C ASN A 289 -17.40 -15.32 27.51
N HIS A 290 -16.50 -14.59 26.84
CA HIS A 290 -16.18 -13.21 27.26
C HIS A 290 -17.03 -12.20 26.48
N ASN A 291 -18.17 -11.80 27.06
CA ASN A 291 -19.01 -10.73 26.52
C ASN A 291 -18.23 -9.44 26.24
N GLY A 292 -17.20 -9.13 27.02
CA GLY A 292 -16.30 -7.99 26.78
C GLY A 292 -15.45 -8.13 25.50
N ILE A 293 -15.00 -9.35 25.18
CA ILE A 293 -14.29 -9.66 23.93
C ILE A 293 -15.27 -9.55 22.77
N ARG A 294 -16.42 -10.24 22.86
CA ARG A 294 -17.45 -10.19 21.82
C ARG A 294 -17.89 -8.75 21.51
N ASN A 295 -18.13 -7.93 22.53
CA ASN A 295 -18.49 -6.51 22.37
C ASN A 295 -17.32 -5.66 21.85
N TYR A 296 -16.07 -6.04 22.10
CA TYR A 296 -14.92 -5.30 21.55
C TYR A 296 -14.73 -5.55 20.04
N TYR A 297 -14.93 -6.79 19.56
CA TYR A 297 -14.75 -7.16 18.15
C TYR A 297 -16.02 -7.00 17.30
N HIS A 298 -17.22 -7.10 17.89
CA HIS A 298 -18.50 -6.97 17.19
C HIS A 298 -19.35 -5.77 17.63
N GLY A 299 -18.92 -5.00 18.63
CA GLY A 299 -19.69 -3.86 19.14
C GLY A 299 -19.41 -2.56 18.40
N ASN A 300 -19.88 -1.45 18.97
CA ASN A 300 -19.74 -0.14 18.34
C ASN A 300 -18.26 0.27 18.27
N HIS A 301 -17.71 0.28 17.05
CA HIS A 301 -16.32 0.63 16.79
C HIS A 301 -15.97 2.10 17.12
N VAL A 302 -16.99 2.95 17.37
CA VAL A 302 -16.86 4.38 17.72
C VAL A 302 -16.98 4.62 19.24
N ALA A 303 -17.63 3.72 19.98
CA ALA A 303 -17.87 3.91 21.40
C ALA A 303 -16.56 3.96 22.21
N GLY A 304 -16.38 5.04 22.98
CA GLY A 304 -15.22 5.27 23.84
C GLY A 304 -13.98 5.86 23.14
N ALA A 305 -14.06 6.25 21.87
CA ALA A 305 -13.00 7.02 21.21
C ALA A 305 -13.29 8.52 21.40
N ASN A 306 -12.52 9.20 22.26
CA ASN A 306 -12.50 10.65 22.23
C ASN A 306 -11.77 11.09 20.94
N LEU A 307 -12.54 11.45 19.91
CA LEU A 307 -12.00 11.81 18.59
C LEU A 307 -11.13 13.08 18.65
N SER A 308 -11.29 13.91 19.68
CA SER A 308 -10.45 15.10 19.93
C SER A 308 -9.01 14.74 20.29
N ASP A 309 -8.78 13.64 21.01
CA ASP A 309 -7.47 13.28 21.56
C ASP A 309 -6.81 12.11 20.79
N THR A 310 -7.59 11.41 19.98
CA THR A 310 -7.12 10.26 19.21
C THR A 310 -6.49 10.72 17.90
N THR A 311 -5.31 10.20 17.53
CA THR A 311 -4.72 10.44 16.22
C THR A 311 -5.30 9.46 15.18
N PRO A 312 -5.37 9.82 13.88
CA PRO A 312 -5.84 8.89 12.83
C PRO A 312 -5.08 7.56 12.83
N ARG A 313 -3.77 7.57 13.11
CA ARG A 313 -2.95 6.36 13.20
C ARG A 313 -3.38 5.44 14.36
N THR A 314 -3.58 6.00 15.54
CA THR A 314 -4.05 5.22 16.70
C THR A 314 -5.46 4.68 16.49
N PHE A 315 -6.32 5.44 15.81
CA PHE A 315 -7.66 4.98 15.45
C PHE A 315 -7.64 3.84 14.43
N ALA A 316 -6.85 3.95 13.37
CA ALA A 316 -6.66 2.88 12.39
C ALA A 316 -6.16 1.59 13.05
N SER A 317 -5.19 1.70 13.97
CA SER A 317 -4.70 0.56 14.74
C SER A 317 -5.78 -0.08 15.62
N LYS A 318 -6.61 0.74 16.30
CA LYS A 318 -7.76 0.25 17.08
C LYS A 318 -8.77 -0.48 16.20
N LEU A 319 -9.06 0.02 15.00
CA LEU A 319 -9.97 -0.62 14.05
C LEU A 319 -9.41 -1.95 13.54
N GLN A 320 -8.13 -1.99 13.16
CA GLN A 320 -7.47 -3.21 12.72
C GLN A 320 -7.49 -4.28 13.83
N ALA A 321 -7.20 -3.89 15.07
CA ALA A 321 -7.29 -4.74 16.26
C ALA A 321 -8.69 -5.27 16.54
N ARG A 322 -9.75 -4.73 15.92
CA ARG A 322 -11.14 -5.18 16.04
C ARG A 322 -11.62 -5.99 14.84
N SER A 323 -10.72 -6.36 13.91
CA SER A 323 -11.11 -7.16 12.75
C SER A 323 -11.70 -8.51 13.18
N PRO A 324 -12.85 -8.94 12.60
CA PRO A 324 -13.42 -10.26 12.87
C PRO A 324 -12.47 -11.42 12.55
N LYS A 325 -11.47 -11.20 11.68
CA LYS A 325 -10.45 -12.21 11.36
C LYS A 325 -9.64 -12.65 12.58
N TYR A 326 -9.45 -11.78 13.59
CA TYR A 326 -8.66 -12.09 14.78
C TYR A 326 -9.35 -13.00 15.79
N ILE A 327 -10.65 -13.26 15.61
CA ILE A 327 -11.42 -14.21 16.40
C ILE A 327 -11.90 -15.40 15.57
N SER A 328 -11.52 -15.47 14.28
CA SER A 328 -11.88 -16.58 13.40
C SER A 328 -11.15 -17.85 13.81
N LEU A 329 -11.90 -18.90 14.14
CA LEU A 329 -11.36 -20.22 14.48
C LEU A 329 -10.38 -20.72 13.41
N LEU A 330 -10.69 -20.51 12.12
CA LEU A 330 -9.87 -20.95 10.99
C LEU A 330 -8.43 -20.44 11.07
N ASN A 331 -8.23 -19.19 11.51
CA ASN A 331 -6.89 -18.65 11.68
C ASN A 331 -6.14 -19.32 12.85
N HIS A 332 -6.86 -19.73 13.89
CA HIS A 332 -6.29 -20.39 15.05
C HIS A 332 -5.97 -21.88 14.83
N LEU A 333 -6.53 -22.51 13.79
CA LEU A 333 -6.25 -23.92 13.47
C LEU A 333 -4.76 -24.19 13.17
N ARG A 334 -4.01 -23.16 12.76
CA ARG A 334 -2.58 -23.24 12.46
C ARG A 334 -1.76 -23.85 13.59
N ILE A 335 -2.11 -23.58 14.85
CA ILE A 335 -1.35 -24.12 15.99
C ILE A 335 -1.51 -25.63 16.16
N TYR A 336 -2.53 -26.22 15.54
CA TYR A 336 -2.89 -27.63 15.64
C TYR A 336 -2.54 -28.45 14.38
N LEU A 337 -1.65 -27.94 13.52
CA LEU A 337 -1.20 -28.69 12.35
C LEU A 337 -0.70 -30.10 12.69
N PRO A 338 0.03 -30.34 13.82
CA PRO A 338 0.41 -31.69 14.21
C PRO A 338 -0.76 -32.64 14.49
N GLU A 339 -1.85 -32.14 15.07
CA GLU A 339 -3.07 -32.91 15.37
C GLU A 339 -3.98 -33.08 14.15
N LEU A 340 -4.02 -32.08 13.26
CA LEU A 340 -4.74 -32.16 11.99
C LEU A 340 -4.10 -33.18 11.04
N PHE A 341 -2.77 -33.27 11.05
CA PHE A 341 -2.00 -34.10 10.13
C PHE A 341 -0.95 -34.96 10.87
N PRO A 342 -1.39 -35.96 11.65
CA PRO A 342 -0.49 -36.76 12.51
C PRO A 342 0.53 -37.59 11.71
N ASN A 343 0.20 -37.95 10.47
CA ASN A 343 1.01 -38.83 9.62
C ASN A 343 1.88 -38.07 8.60
N LEU A 344 1.75 -36.74 8.52
CA LEU A 344 2.59 -35.92 7.66
C LEU A 344 3.82 -35.42 8.42
N ASP A 345 4.91 -35.29 7.67
CA ASP A 345 6.22 -34.89 8.16
C ASP A 345 6.46 -33.40 7.95
N LYS A 346 6.08 -32.88 6.79
CA LYS A 346 6.30 -31.47 6.42
C LYS A 346 5.12 -30.98 5.58
N VAL A 347 4.63 -29.78 5.87
CA VAL A 347 3.56 -29.11 5.12
C VAL A 347 3.91 -27.65 4.84
N VAL A 348 3.32 -27.08 3.80
CA VAL A 348 3.35 -25.63 3.55
C VAL A 348 1.96 -25.05 3.84
N PHE A 349 1.86 -24.17 4.83
CA PHE A 349 0.62 -23.45 5.12
C PHE A 349 0.55 -22.17 4.28
N LEU A 350 -0.60 -21.92 3.66
CA LEU A 350 -0.88 -20.75 2.82
C LEU A 350 -2.10 -19.99 3.32
N ASP A 351 -2.04 -18.66 3.35
CA ASP A 351 -3.21 -17.82 3.59
C ASP A 351 -4.07 -17.70 2.31
N ASP A 352 -5.33 -17.29 2.46
CA ASP A 352 -6.27 -17.17 1.33
C ASP A 352 -6.05 -15.95 0.44
N ASP A 353 -5.28 -14.99 0.92
CA ASP A 353 -4.93 -13.75 0.26
C ASP A 353 -3.51 -13.79 -0.32
N VAL A 354 -3.03 -14.98 -0.70
CA VAL A 354 -1.77 -15.16 -1.43
C VAL A 354 -2.00 -15.56 -2.88
N VAL A 355 -0.98 -15.33 -3.70
CA VAL A 355 -0.88 -15.83 -5.07
C VAL A 355 0.50 -16.44 -5.26
N ILE A 356 0.53 -17.67 -5.75
CA ILE A 356 1.75 -18.39 -6.08
C ILE A 356 2.09 -18.08 -7.53
N GLN A 357 3.33 -17.65 -7.78
CA GLN A 357 3.84 -17.26 -9.10
C GLN A 357 4.99 -18.13 -9.59
N ARG A 358 5.54 -18.99 -8.72
CA ARG A 358 6.66 -19.89 -9.02
C ARG A 358 6.43 -21.24 -8.36
N ASP A 359 7.15 -22.25 -8.85
CA ASP A 359 7.15 -23.57 -8.27
C ASP A 359 7.64 -23.54 -6.81
N LEU A 360 6.86 -24.15 -5.92
CA LEU A 360 7.12 -24.20 -4.48
C LEU A 360 7.69 -25.54 -4.03
N SER A 361 7.88 -26.51 -4.93
CA SER A 361 8.51 -27.79 -4.61
C SER A 361 9.86 -27.65 -3.85
N PRO A 362 10.74 -26.66 -4.16
CA PRO A 362 12.02 -26.56 -3.46
C PRO A 362 11.89 -26.21 -1.97
N LEU A 363 10.71 -25.75 -1.49
CA LEU A 363 10.48 -25.51 -0.07
C LEU A 363 10.60 -26.79 0.78
N TRP A 364 10.31 -27.97 0.20
CA TRP A 364 10.46 -29.24 0.92
C TRP A 364 11.92 -29.62 1.15
N GLU A 365 12.83 -29.15 0.30
CA GLU A 365 14.27 -29.41 0.37
C GLU A 365 15.00 -28.45 1.32
N ILE A 366 14.34 -27.39 1.79
CA ILE A 366 14.94 -26.48 2.77
C ILE A 366 15.13 -27.23 4.10
N ASP A 367 16.40 -27.33 4.51
CA ASP A 367 16.76 -27.81 5.85
C ASP A 367 16.45 -26.72 6.88
N LEU A 368 15.52 -27.04 7.78
CA LEU A 368 15.14 -26.14 8.87
C LEU A 368 16.09 -26.26 10.08
N TRP A 369 17.16 -27.07 10.01
CA TRP A 369 18.15 -27.24 11.08
C TRP A 369 17.53 -27.64 12.42
N GLY A 370 16.58 -28.58 12.37
CA GLY A 370 15.80 -29.04 13.52
C GLY A 370 14.78 -28.03 14.08
N LYS A 371 14.57 -26.89 13.40
CA LYS A 371 13.50 -25.93 13.71
C LYS A 371 12.17 -26.41 13.13
N VAL A 372 11.09 -25.84 13.66
CA VAL A 372 9.71 -26.24 13.33
C VAL A 372 9.17 -25.43 12.17
N ASN A 373 9.44 -24.13 12.12
CA ASN A 373 8.82 -23.20 11.16
C ASN A 373 9.89 -22.57 10.26
N GLY A 374 9.78 -22.75 8.95
CA GLY A 374 10.47 -21.96 7.94
C GLY A 374 9.64 -20.75 7.55
N ALA A 375 10.12 -19.54 7.83
CA ALA A 375 9.34 -18.31 7.63
C ALA A 375 10.23 -17.12 7.22
N VAL A 376 9.68 -16.19 6.43
CA VAL A 376 10.36 -14.94 6.13
C VAL A 376 10.32 -14.00 7.34
N GLU A 377 11.49 -13.51 7.72
CA GLU A 377 11.65 -12.47 8.75
C GLU A 377 11.30 -11.09 8.20
N THR A 378 10.50 -10.32 8.94
CA THR A 378 10.03 -9.01 8.50
C THR A 378 11.06 -7.91 8.69
N CYS A 379 12.10 -8.14 9.51
CA CYS A 379 13.14 -7.15 9.78
C CYS A 379 14.22 -7.04 8.70
N LYS A 380 14.34 -8.02 7.79
CA LYS A 380 15.42 -8.10 6.79
C LYS A 380 15.07 -7.49 5.43
N GLY A 381 13.88 -6.91 5.28
CA GLY A 381 13.41 -6.26 4.04
C GLY A 381 13.62 -4.74 4.02
N GLU A 382 13.74 -4.19 2.81
CA GLU A 382 13.83 -2.75 2.54
C GLU A 382 12.49 -2.00 2.71
N ASP A 383 11.38 -2.74 2.85
CA ASP A 383 10.05 -2.13 2.97
C ASP A 383 9.89 -1.34 4.28
N GLU A 384 9.61 -0.04 4.21
CA GLU A 384 9.41 0.80 5.39
C GLU A 384 8.05 0.59 6.07
N TRP A 385 7.04 0.13 5.32
CA TRP A 385 5.63 0.15 5.73
C TRP A 385 4.99 -1.24 5.86
N VAL A 386 5.70 -2.29 5.47
CA VAL A 386 5.16 -3.65 5.39
C VAL A 386 5.41 -4.41 6.68
N MET A 387 4.37 -4.50 7.50
CA MET A 387 4.35 -5.16 8.82
C MET A 387 5.34 -4.58 9.84
N SER A 388 5.05 -4.86 11.10
CA SER A 388 5.93 -4.50 12.20
C SER A 388 7.17 -5.40 12.19
N LYS A 389 8.36 -4.78 12.14
CA LYS A 389 9.63 -5.52 12.00
C LYS A 389 10.09 -6.21 13.29
N ARG A 390 9.63 -5.74 14.44
CA ARG A 390 10.15 -6.12 15.77
C ARG A 390 9.05 -6.29 16.81
N PHE A 391 9.37 -7.04 17.86
CA PHE A 391 8.44 -7.39 18.94
C PHE A 391 7.84 -6.17 19.65
N ARG A 392 8.59 -5.06 19.79
CA ARG A 392 8.11 -3.79 20.37
C ARG A 392 6.78 -3.27 19.80
N ASN A 393 6.44 -3.64 18.58
CA ASN A 393 5.22 -3.19 17.91
C ASN A 393 4.07 -4.20 18.01
N TYR A 394 4.32 -5.40 18.53
CA TYR A 394 3.31 -6.45 18.74
C TYR A 394 2.89 -6.57 20.20
N PHE A 395 3.79 -6.25 21.13
CA PHE A 395 3.58 -6.43 22.55
C PHE A 395 3.67 -5.11 23.31
N ASN A 396 2.90 -5.01 24.39
CA ASN A 396 2.98 -3.91 25.34
C ASN A 396 4.12 -4.14 26.34
N PHE A 397 5.29 -3.56 26.06
CA PHE A 397 6.47 -3.68 26.92
C PHE A 397 6.35 -2.96 28.26
N SER A 398 5.31 -2.15 28.48
CA SER A 398 5.00 -1.65 29.84
C SER A 398 4.44 -2.73 30.76
N HIS A 399 4.01 -3.89 30.21
CA HIS A 399 3.50 -5.00 31.00
C HIS A 399 4.65 -5.83 31.60
N PRO A 400 4.69 -6.08 32.93
CA PRO A 400 5.83 -6.74 33.59
C PRO A 400 6.18 -8.11 33.03
N LEU A 401 5.18 -8.96 32.73
CA LEU A 401 5.40 -10.27 32.13
C LEU A 401 6.01 -10.20 30.71
N ILE A 402 5.66 -9.18 29.92
CA ILE A 402 6.22 -9.00 28.57
C ILE A 402 7.68 -8.57 28.70
N MET A 403 7.96 -7.53 29.49
CA MET A 403 9.31 -7.00 29.71
C MET A 403 10.27 -8.07 30.25
N LYS A 404 9.78 -8.97 31.12
CA LYS A 404 10.59 -10.01 31.74
C LYS A 404 10.98 -11.14 30.76
N HIS A 405 10.12 -11.46 29.79
CA HIS A 405 10.26 -12.67 28.98
C HIS A 405 10.59 -12.42 27.51
N LEU A 406 10.33 -11.21 26.99
CA LEU A 406 10.50 -10.86 25.59
C LEU A 406 11.54 -9.74 25.45
N ASP A 407 12.22 -9.73 24.30
CA ASP A 407 13.14 -8.66 23.91
C ASP A 407 12.42 -7.76 22.89
N PRO A 408 12.33 -6.43 23.12
CA PRO A 408 11.70 -5.50 22.17
C PRO A 408 12.39 -5.45 20.80
N ASP A 409 13.65 -5.88 20.72
CA ASP A 409 14.46 -5.87 19.50
C ASP A 409 14.44 -7.18 18.72
N GLU A 410 13.78 -8.21 19.25
CA GLU A 410 13.61 -9.49 18.57
C GLU A 410 12.83 -9.32 17.26
N CYS A 411 13.36 -9.94 16.20
CA CYS A 411 12.79 -9.86 14.87
C CYS A 411 11.49 -10.68 14.79
N ALA A 412 10.46 -10.10 14.17
CA ALA A 412 9.24 -10.83 13.87
C ALA A 412 9.37 -11.60 12.55
N TRP A 413 8.57 -12.65 12.42
CA TRP A 413 8.40 -13.40 11.18
C TRP A 413 6.95 -13.31 10.71
N ALA A 414 6.72 -13.61 9.43
CA ALA A 414 5.41 -13.46 8.82
C ALA A 414 4.63 -14.76 8.76
N TYR A 415 3.34 -14.67 9.09
CA TYR A 415 2.35 -15.61 8.62
C TYR A 415 1.96 -15.32 7.16
N GLY A 416 1.54 -16.35 6.43
CA GLY A 416 1.01 -16.23 5.06
C GLY A 416 1.52 -17.29 4.12
N MET A 417 2.79 -17.64 4.28
CA MET A 417 3.41 -18.81 3.67
C MET A 417 4.48 -19.29 4.64
N ASN A 418 4.29 -20.50 5.16
CA ASN A 418 5.16 -21.05 6.19
C ASN A 418 5.38 -22.53 5.94
N ILE A 419 6.63 -22.98 6.06
CA ILE A 419 6.98 -24.40 6.04
C ILE A 419 6.92 -24.90 7.47
N PHE A 420 6.18 -25.97 7.74
CA PHE A 420 6.14 -26.57 9.06
C PHE A 420 6.66 -28.00 9.01
N ASP A 421 7.75 -28.28 9.73
CA ASP A 421 8.19 -29.65 10.03
C ASP A 421 7.37 -30.17 11.23
N LEU A 422 6.38 -30.99 10.91
CA LEU A 422 5.46 -31.56 11.89
C LEU A 422 6.13 -32.64 12.74
N ARG A 423 7.17 -33.33 12.24
CA ARG A 423 7.95 -34.28 13.06
C ARG A 423 8.71 -33.57 14.16
N ALA A 424 9.35 -32.45 13.83
CA ALA A 424 10.03 -31.61 14.80
C ALA A 424 9.01 -31.01 15.77
N TRP A 425 7.89 -30.49 15.26
CA TRP A 425 6.85 -29.87 16.08
C TRP A 425 6.30 -30.81 17.16
N ARG A 426 5.99 -32.06 16.81
CA ARG A 426 5.48 -33.07 17.74
C ARG A 426 6.39 -33.34 18.96
N LYS A 427 7.67 -32.94 18.89
CA LYS A 427 8.66 -33.09 19.98
C LYS A 427 8.81 -31.81 20.84
N THR A 428 7.97 -30.80 20.63
CA THR A 428 8.03 -29.51 21.32
C THR A 428 6.79 -29.26 22.18
N ASN A 429 6.83 -28.21 22.99
CA ASN A 429 5.71 -27.71 23.79
C ASN A 429 5.13 -26.39 23.21
N ILE A 430 5.26 -26.17 21.90
CA ILE A 430 4.85 -24.93 21.23
C ILE A 430 3.36 -24.65 21.46
N ARG A 431 2.50 -25.67 21.34
CA ARG A 431 1.05 -25.54 21.50
C ARG A 431 0.69 -25.17 22.95
N GLU A 432 1.28 -25.85 23.92
CA GLU A 432 1.07 -25.58 25.34
C GLU A 432 1.52 -24.15 25.69
N LYS A 433 2.68 -23.73 25.17
CA LYS A 433 3.18 -22.36 25.32
C LYS A 433 2.23 -21.33 24.69
N TYR A 434 1.73 -21.61 23.48
CA TYR A 434 0.75 -20.76 22.81
C TYR A 434 -0.53 -20.60 23.67
N HIS A 435 -1.08 -21.70 24.17
CA HIS A 435 -2.28 -21.70 25.02
C HIS A 435 -2.05 -20.96 26.33
N SER A 436 -0.93 -21.19 27.02
CA SER A 436 -0.62 -20.53 28.28
C SER A 436 -0.51 -19.01 28.11
N TRP A 437 0.21 -18.54 27.10
CA TRP A 437 0.33 -17.10 26.82
C TRP A 437 -1.01 -16.47 26.44
N LEU A 438 -1.82 -17.15 25.64
CA LEU A 438 -3.16 -16.68 25.33
C LEU A 438 -4.02 -16.54 26.59
N LYS A 439 -4.01 -17.54 27.48
CA LYS A 439 -4.74 -17.51 28.76
C LYS A 439 -4.27 -16.36 29.65
N GLU A 440 -2.96 -16.13 29.74
CA GLU A 440 -2.42 -15.00 30.52
C GLU A 440 -2.85 -13.64 29.94
N ASN A 441 -2.81 -13.47 28.62
CA ASN A 441 -3.29 -12.24 28.00
C ASN A 441 -4.80 -12.01 28.25
N LEU A 442 -5.60 -13.07 28.21
CA LEU A 442 -7.03 -13.01 28.54
C LEU A 442 -7.27 -12.58 30.00
N LYS A 443 -6.57 -13.20 30.96
CA LYS A 443 -6.61 -12.80 32.38
C LYS A 443 -6.21 -11.34 32.59
N SER A 444 -5.32 -10.82 31.75
CA SER A 444 -4.87 -9.43 31.78
C SER A 444 -5.78 -8.44 31.04
N ASN A 445 -7.00 -8.84 30.64
CA ASN A 445 -7.91 -8.02 29.82
C ASN A 445 -7.30 -7.53 28.50
N LEU A 446 -6.50 -8.36 27.82
CA LEU A 446 -5.85 -8.04 26.54
C LEU A 446 -4.93 -6.81 26.62
N THR A 447 -4.23 -6.66 27.75
CA THR A 447 -3.28 -5.56 27.97
C THR A 447 -1.87 -5.88 27.48
N MET A 448 -1.52 -7.17 27.34
CA MET A 448 -0.22 -7.57 26.79
C MET A 448 -0.17 -7.41 25.26
N TRP A 449 -1.25 -7.80 24.57
CA TRP A 449 -1.49 -7.52 23.13
C TRP A 449 -2.99 -7.63 22.82
N LYS A 450 -3.44 -7.09 21.68
CA LYS A 450 -4.82 -7.28 21.18
C LYS A 450 -4.96 -8.63 20.47
N LEU A 451 -6.13 -9.27 20.51
CA LEU A 451 -6.28 -10.63 19.96
C LEU A 451 -5.85 -10.70 18.50
N GLY A 452 -5.39 -11.89 18.13
CA GLY A 452 -4.80 -12.22 16.85
C GLY A 452 -3.92 -13.46 17.04
N THR A 453 -3.58 -14.11 15.94
CA THR A 453 -2.79 -15.36 15.95
C THR A 453 -1.30 -15.12 15.96
N LEU A 454 -0.83 -14.04 15.33
CA LEU A 454 0.60 -13.77 15.18
C LEU A 454 1.31 -13.49 16.52
N PRO A 455 0.85 -12.58 17.40
CA PRO A 455 1.57 -12.33 18.65
C PRO A 455 1.77 -13.57 19.54
N PRO A 456 0.75 -14.40 19.85
CA PRO A 456 0.99 -15.61 20.63
C PRO A 456 1.88 -16.63 19.87
N ALA A 457 1.84 -16.66 18.54
CA ALA A 457 2.73 -17.49 17.75
C ALA A 457 4.20 -17.03 17.80
N LEU A 458 4.47 -15.72 17.72
CA LEU A 458 5.82 -15.18 17.86
C LEU A 458 6.47 -15.63 19.18
N ILE A 459 5.68 -15.65 20.27
CA ILE A 459 6.15 -16.15 21.57
C ILE A 459 6.33 -17.67 21.58
N ALA A 460 5.33 -18.40 21.08
CA ALA A 460 5.30 -19.86 21.12
C ALA A 460 6.44 -20.48 20.31
N PHE A 461 6.69 -19.95 19.11
CA PHE A 461 7.73 -20.42 18.19
C PHE A 461 9.11 -19.82 18.46
N LYS A 462 9.30 -19.00 19.49
CA LYS A 462 10.60 -18.46 19.85
C LYS A 462 11.63 -19.58 20.01
N GLY A 463 12.73 -19.52 19.25
CA GLY A 463 13.77 -20.55 19.19
C GLY A 463 13.47 -21.74 18.27
N HIS A 464 12.31 -21.77 17.62
CA HIS A 464 11.82 -22.84 16.73
C HIS A 464 11.56 -22.36 15.28
N VAL A 465 12.05 -21.17 14.91
CA VAL A 465 11.93 -20.63 13.55
C VAL A 465 13.29 -20.65 12.85
N HIS A 466 13.29 -21.08 11.60
CA HIS A 466 14.39 -20.93 10.67
C HIS A 466 14.03 -19.85 9.64
N PRO A 467 14.77 -18.73 9.58
CA PRO A 467 14.53 -17.69 8.58
C PRO A 467 14.81 -18.21 7.16
N ILE A 468 13.85 -18.07 6.25
CA ILE A 468 14.04 -18.38 4.82
C ILE A 468 14.22 -17.11 3.98
N ASP A 469 14.70 -17.29 2.75
CA ASP A 469 14.97 -16.17 1.84
C ASP A 469 13.71 -15.31 1.58
N PRO A 470 13.78 -13.97 1.69
CA PRO A 470 12.63 -13.08 1.48
C PRO A 470 11.98 -13.16 0.09
N SER A 471 12.69 -13.64 -0.94
CA SER A 471 12.14 -13.83 -2.29
C SER A 471 11.03 -14.88 -2.34
N TRP A 472 10.95 -15.77 -1.35
CA TRP A 472 9.89 -16.76 -1.23
C TRP A 472 8.53 -16.15 -0.90
N HIS A 473 8.49 -15.10 -0.07
CA HIS A 473 7.25 -14.54 0.45
C HIS A 473 7.29 -13.01 0.52
N MET A 474 6.74 -12.37 -0.52
CA MET A 474 6.59 -10.92 -0.56
C MET A 474 5.28 -10.50 0.10
N LEU A 475 5.40 -9.60 1.07
CA LEU A 475 4.31 -9.06 1.87
C LEU A 475 3.95 -7.65 1.39
N GLY A 476 2.82 -7.13 1.86
CA GLY A 476 2.51 -5.70 1.85
C GLY A 476 1.48 -5.26 0.82
N LEU A 477 1.02 -6.16 -0.05
CA LEU A 477 0.17 -5.78 -1.17
C LEU A 477 -1.22 -5.32 -0.75
N GLY A 478 -1.64 -5.58 0.50
CA GLY A 478 -2.89 -5.07 1.07
C GLY A 478 -2.74 -3.81 1.96
N TYR A 479 -1.53 -3.26 2.10
CA TYR A 479 -1.25 -2.08 2.93
C TYR A 479 -0.92 -0.82 2.14
N GLN A 480 -0.13 -0.93 1.06
CA GLN A 480 0.43 0.22 0.36
C GLN A 480 0.13 0.25 -1.14
N SER A 481 -0.23 1.43 -1.65
CA SER A 481 -0.48 1.66 -3.07
C SER A 481 0.79 1.84 -3.89
N LYS A 482 1.92 2.16 -3.26
CA LYS A 482 3.21 2.33 -3.95
C LYS A 482 4.04 1.07 -3.75
N THR A 483 3.69 0.01 -4.48
CA THR A 483 4.45 -1.25 -4.47
C THR A 483 5.28 -1.36 -5.75
N ASN A 484 6.56 -1.75 -5.63
CA ASN A 484 7.42 -1.98 -6.79
C ASN A 484 6.95 -3.24 -7.54
N ILE A 485 6.41 -3.05 -8.75
CA ILE A 485 5.87 -4.11 -9.59
C ILE A 485 6.92 -5.15 -10.00
N ASP A 486 8.19 -4.76 -10.18
CA ASP A 486 9.25 -5.70 -10.54
C ASP A 486 9.60 -6.62 -9.37
N ASN A 487 9.48 -6.15 -8.13
CA ASN A 487 9.58 -7.01 -6.95
C ASN A 487 8.40 -7.99 -6.90
N VAL A 488 7.17 -7.49 -7.15
CA VAL A 488 5.96 -8.34 -7.21
C VAL A 488 6.13 -9.45 -8.23
N LYS A 489 6.60 -9.16 -9.45
CA LYS A 489 6.82 -10.17 -10.50
C LYS A 489 7.91 -11.19 -10.16
N ARG A 490 8.90 -10.81 -9.34
CA ARG A 490 10.03 -11.69 -9.00
C ARG A 490 9.74 -12.62 -7.83
N ALA A 491 8.85 -12.23 -6.91
CA ALA A 491 8.52 -13.02 -5.73
C ALA A 491 7.84 -14.35 -6.07
N ALA A 492 8.18 -15.41 -5.34
CA ALA A 492 7.56 -16.73 -5.51
C ALA A 492 6.10 -16.74 -5.04
N VAL A 493 5.85 -16.14 -3.87
CA VAL A 493 4.51 -15.93 -3.31
C VAL A 493 4.33 -14.45 -3.00
N ILE A 494 3.25 -13.86 -3.51
CA ILE A 494 2.84 -12.49 -3.18
C ILE A 494 1.64 -12.53 -2.25
N HIS A 495 1.63 -11.67 -1.23
CA HIS A 495 0.66 -11.70 -0.16
C HIS A 495 -0.05 -10.35 -0.03
N TYR A 496 -1.36 -10.35 -0.23
CA TYR A 496 -2.25 -9.20 -0.05
C TYR A 496 -2.63 -9.00 1.42
N ASN A 497 -1.68 -9.22 2.35
CA ASN A 497 -1.90 -8.96 3.77
C ASN A 497 -2.23 -7.48 4.00
N GLY A 498 -3.23 -7.24 4.84
CA GLY A 498 -3.82 -5.91 5.05
C GLY A 498 -5.30 -5.85 4.67
N GLN A 499 -5.82 -4.64 4.48
CA GLN A 499 -7.26 -4.40 4.27
C GLN A 499 -7.63 -4.38 2.78
N SER A 500 -6.71 -3.97 1.91
CA SER A 500 -6.95 -3.80 0.47
C SER A 500 -6.81 -5.12 -0.28
N LYS A 501 -7.80 -6.01 -0.12
CA LYS A 501 -7.84 -7.31 -0.82
C LYS A 501 -8.16 -7.15 -2.30
N PRO A 502 -7.62 -8.03 -3.18
CA PRO A 502 -7.79 -7.88 -4.63
C PRO A 502 -9.24 -8.06 -5.09
N TRP A 503 -10.03 -8.84 -4.35
CA TRP A 503 -11.46 -9.04 -4.60
C TRP A 503 -12.38 -7.97 -4.00
N LEU A 504 -11.83 -6.94 -3.36
CA LEU A 504 -12.58 -5.81 -2.83
C LEU A 504 -12.39 -4.58 -3.71
N GLN A 505 -13.39 -3.69 -3.74
CA GLN A 505 -13.32 -2.42 -4.45
C GLN A 505 -12.17 -1.53 -3.95
N ILE A 506 -11.89 -1.57 -2.64
CA ILE A 506 -10.77 -0.86 -1.99
C ILE A 506 -9.38 -1.49 -2.26
N GLY A 507 -9.33 -2.57 -3.04
CA GLY A 507 -8.08 -3.18 -3.50
C GLY A 507 -7.34 -2.28 -4.48
N PHE A 508 -6.00 -2.36 -4.50
CA PHE A 508 -5.20 -1.53 -5.39
C PHE A 508 -5.27 -2.03 -6.84
N GLU A 509 -5.75 -1.18 -7.75
CA GLU A 509 -6.03 -1.56 -9.14
C GLU A 509 -4.82 -2.12 -9.88
N HIS A 510 -3.64 -1.52 -9.71
CA HIS A 510 -2.40 -1.98 -10.35
C HIS A 510 -1.88 -3.33 -9.82
N LEU A 511 -2.35 -3.80 -8.66
CA LEU A 511 -1.99 -5.11 -8.09
C LEU A 511 -3.06 -6.18 -8.33
N ARG A 512 -4.29 -5.78 -8.65
CA ARG A 512 -5.42 -6.69 -8.87
C ARG A 512 -5.18 -7.71 -10.01
N PRO A 513 -4.53 -7.35 -11.16
CA PRO A 513 -4.27 -8.29 -12.26
C PRO A 513 -3.48 -9.55 -11.88
N PHE A 514 -2.60 -9.47 -10.88
CA PHE A 514 -1.84 -10.64 -10.42
C PHE A 514 -2.73 -11.71 -9.78
N TRP A 515 -3.86 -11.30 -9.21
CA TRP A 515 -4.84 -12.19 -8.59
C TRP A 515 -5.95 -12.59 -9.57
N THR A 516 -6.50 -11.62 -10.33
CA THR A 516 -7.64 -11.88 -11.22
C THR A 516 -7.33 -12.79 -12.39
N LYS A 517 -6.06 -12.89 -12.82
CA LYS A 517 -5.66 -13.83 -13.88
C LYS A 517 -5.92 -15.30 -13.54
N TYR A 518 -6.09 -15.63 -12.25
CA TYR A 518 -6.42 -16.98 -11.78
C TYR A 518 -7.92 -17.20 -11.53
N VAL A 519 -8.76 -16.18 -11.76
CA VAL A 519 -10.22 -16.32 -11.69
C VAL A 519 -10.72 -16.85 -13.03
N ASN A 520 -11.43 -17.97 -13.00
CA ASN A 520 -12.02 -18.55 -14.20
C ASN A 520 -13.35 -17.86 -14.56
N TYR A 521 -13.28 -16.77 -15.33
CA TYR A 521 -14.45 -16.00 -15.75
C TYR A 521 -15.39 -16.73 -16.73
N SER A 522 -14.94 -17.82 -17.37
CA SER A 522 -15.83 -18.66 -18.18
C SER A 522 -16.65 -19.65 -17.35
N ASN A 523 -16.38 -19.78 -16.06
CA ASN A 523 -17.18 -20.61 -15.16
C ASN A 523 -18.58 -20.00 -14.95
N ASP A 524 -19.61 -20.83 -15.03
CA ASP A 524 -21.01 -20.38 -14.93
C ASP A 524 -21.35 -19.72 -13.60
N PHE A 525 -20.81 -20.20 -12.48
CA PHE A 525 -21.06 -19.57 -11.18
C PHE A 525 -20.37 -18.21 -11.08
N VAL A 526 -19.13 -18.10 -11.57
CA VAL A 526 -18.36 -16.85 -11.56
C VAL A 526 -19.04 -15.78 -12.42
N ARG A 527 -19.42 -16.14 -13.65
CA ARG A 527 -20.12 -15.26 -14.58
C ARG A 527 -21.48 -14.82 -14.06
N ASN A 528 -22.33 -15.76 -13.63
CA ASN A 528 -23.70 -15.45 -13.21
C ASN A 528 -23.77 -14.74 -11.85
N CYS A 529 -22.72 -14.80 -11.04
CA CYS A 529 -22.62 -14.02 -9.81
C CYS A 529 -21.86 -12.71 -9.99
N HIS A 530 -21.54 -12.31 -11.24
CA HIS A 530 -20.90 -11.02 -11.57
C HIS A 530 -19.64 -10.77 -10.73
N ILE A 531 -18.80 -11.80 -10.58
CA ILE A 531 -17.58 -11.71 -9.78
C ILE A 531 -16.65 -10.64 -10.36
N LEU A 532 -16.47 -9.55 -9.61
CA LEU A 532 -15.62 -8.42 -9.99
C LEU A 532 -16.06 -7.68 -11.27
N GLU A 533 -17.29 -7.88 -11.72
CA GLU A 533 -17.91 -7.00 -12.72
C GLU A 533 -18.41 -5.73 -12.01
N SER A 534 -18.06 -4.57 -12.56
CA SER A 534 -18.42 -3.24 -12.04
C SER A 534 -19.69 -2.71 -12.66
#